data_AF-A0A067D1C3-F1
#
_entry.id   AF-A0A067D1C3-F1
#
_cell.length_a   1.000
_cell.length_b   1.000
_cell.length_c   1.000
_cell.angle_alpha   90.00
_cell.angle_beta   90.00
_cell.angle_gamma   90.00
#
_symmetry.space_group_name_H-M   'P 1'
#
loop_
_entity.id
_entity.type
_entity.pdbx_description
1 polymer ?
#
loop_
_entity_poly.entity_id
_entity_poly.type
_entity_poly.pdbx_seq_one_letter_code
_entity_poly.pdbx_strand_id
1 'polypeptide(L)'
;MHLLFDVYFSIEIYKQPKEERIARTWRTTAPSLPYVDQAITYAGNWLIGGDLEVLEPIKMQANVDAVFAFQRRKPVHNGHALLMTDTRRRLLDMGCQNPIILLHYWRMKQHDKVLEDGVLDPETTVVSIFPSPMHYAGPTEVQWHAKARINAGANFYIVGRDRAGMGLESEYVKVAAYDKTQGKMAFFDPSRAQEFLFISGTKMRTLARNKENPPDGFMCPGGWKVLVEYYDSLAPADNGKVP
;
A
#
# COMPACT_ATOMS: atom_id res chain seq x y z
N MET A 1 18.92 9.22 28.32
CA MET A 1 18.29 10.39 27.68
C MET A 1 16.96 9.92 27.09
N HIS A 2 15.85 10.10 27.82
CA HIS A 2 14.51 9.81 27.31
C HIS A 2 14.00 11.09 26.64
N LEU A 3 13.80 11.04 25.33
CA LEU A 3 13.13 12.10 24.60
C LEU A 3 11.64 12.02 24.98
N LEU A 4 11.11 13.05 25.64
CA LEU A 4 9.66 13.27 25.70
C LEU A 4 9.23 13.65 24.28
N PHE A 5 8.39 12.84 23.65
CA PHE A 5 7.92 13.10 22.28
C PHE A 5 6.60 13.89 22.25
N ASP A 6 5.75 13.77 23.29
CA ASP A 6 4.44 14.44 23.33
C ASP A 6 3.99 14.71 24.79
N VAL A 7 3.01 15.62 24.96
CA VAL A 7 2.34 15.90 26.25
C VAL A 7 0.86 15.53 26.13
N TYR A 8 0.36 14.77 27.11
CA TYR A 8 -1.06 14.44 27.22
C TYR A 8 -1.74 15.39 28.20
N PHE A 9 -2.88 15.95 27.78
CA PHE A 9 -3.78 16.70 28.66
C PHE A 9 -5.10 15.93 28.85
N SER A 10 -5.83 16.21 29.94
CA SER A 10 -7.16 15.63 30.21
C SER A 10 -7.22 14.09 30.15
N ILE A 11 -6.29 13.41 30.84
CA ILE A 11 -6.13 11.96 30.73
C ILE A 11 -7.35 11.18 31.28
N GLU A 12 -7.80 10.19 30.51
CA GLU A 12 -8.78 9.18 30.93
C GLU A 12 -8.19 7.77 30.82
N ILE A 13 -8.37 6.94 31.85
CA ILE A 13 -7.90 5.55 31.87
C ILE A 13 -9.11 4.60 31.92
N TYR A 14 -9.19 3.68 30.96
CA TYR A 14 -10.31 2.75 30.84
C TYR A 14 -9.84 1.33 30.51
N LYS A 15 -10.71 0.34 30.74
CA LYS A 15 -10.36 -1.07 30.49
C LYS A 15 -10.10 -1.31 29.01
N GLN A 16 -9.14 -2.19 28.72
CA GLN A 16 -8.88 -2.70 27.38
C GLN A 16 -9.55 -4.07 27.19
N PRO A 17 -10.79 -4.15 26.66
CA PRO A 17 -11.43 -5.42 26.36
C PRO A 17 -10.80 -6.04 25.10
N LYS A 18 -9.64 -6.70 25.27
CA LYS A 18 -8.79 -7.15 24.14
C LYS A 18 -9.53 -8.04 23.16
N GLU A 19 -10.21 -9.08 23.64
CA GLU A 19 -10.94 -10.02 22.78
C GLU A 19 -12.04 -9.32 21.97
N GLU A 20 -12.86 -8.51 22.62
CA GLU A 20 -13.90 -7.72 21.95
C GLU A 20 -13.32 -6.73 20.93
N ARG A 21 -12.25 -6.01 21.30
CA ARG A 21 -11.54 -5.09 20.40
C ARG A 21 -11.05 -5.81 19.14
N ILE A 22 -10.44 -6.98 19.31
CA ILE A 22 -9.92 -7.79 18.21
C ILE A 22 -11.08 -8.26 17.32
N ALA A 23 -12.09 -8.88 17.92
CA ALA A 23 -13.27 -9.39 17.22
C ALA A 23 -13.97 -8.31 16.40
N ARG A 24 -14.19 -7.12 16.96
CA ARG A 24 -14.88 -6.03 16.25
C ARG A 24 -14.05 -5.39 15.15
N THR A 25 -12.74 -5.29 15.33
CA THR A 25 -11.84 -4.63 14.37
C THR A 25 -11.50 -5.53 13.20
N TRP A 26 -11.10 -6.79 13.47
CA TRP A 26 -10.65 -7.76 12.46
C TRP A 26 -11.74 -8.74 12.01
N ARG A 27 -12.91 -8.77 12.69
CA ARG A 27 -13.99 -9.74 12.45
C ARG A 27 -13.56 -11.20 12.66
N THR A 28 -12.50 -11.40 13.44
CA THR A 28 -11.97 -12.69 13.85
C THR A 28 -11.13 -12.48 15.11
N THR A 29 -11.01 -13.52 15.93
CA THR A 29 -10.09 -13.61 17.08
C THR A 29 -9.04 -14.69 16.88
N ALA A 30 -8.84 -15.14 15.62
CA ALA A 30 -7.87 -16.16 15.28
C ALA A 30 -6.47 -15.78 15.81
N PRO A 31 -5.70 -16.76 16.33
CA PRO A 31 -4.32 -16.50 16.72
C PRO A 31 -3.47 -16.12 15.51
N SER A 32 -2.28 -15.55 15.76
CA SER A 32 -1.31 -15.25 14.71
C SER A 32 -1.68 -14.10 13.77
N LEU A 33 -2.55 -13.19 14.22
CA LEU A 33 -2.78 -11.91 13.55
C LEU A 33 -1.58 -10.99 13.86
N PRO A 34 -0.74 -10.61 12.87
CA PRO A 34 0.56 -9.99 13.17
C PRO A 34 0.50 -8.72 14.01
N TYR A 35 -0.46 -7.83 13.72
CA TYR A 35 -0.64 -6.60 14.49
C TYR A 35 -1.18 -6.87 15.89
N VAL A 36 -2.11 -7.82 16.01
CA VAL A 36 -2.72 -8.18 17.30
C VAL A 36 -1.65 -8.77 18.22
N ASP A 37 -0.85 -9.71 17.72
CA ASP A 37 0.25 -10.31 18.48
C ASP A 37 1.29 -9.28 18.91
N GLN A 38 1.66 -8.37 18.00
CA GLN A 38 2.68 -7.36 18.26
C GLN A 38 2.21 -6.30 19.28
N ALA A 39 0.95 -5.85 19.20
CA ALA A 39 0.52 -4.62 19.85
C ALA A 39 -0.66 -4.77 20.83
N ILE A 40 -1.36 -5.90 20.86
CA ILE A 40 -2.58 -6.08 21.67
C ILE A 40 -2.46 -7.26 22.63
N THR A 41 -2.06 -8.44 22.15
CA THR A 41 -2.04 -9.69 22.93
C THR A 41 -1.28 -9.50 24.24
N TYR A 42 -0.05 -9.00 24.15
CA TYR A 42 0.85 -8.81 25.29
C TYR A 42 0.81 -7.41 25.92
N ALA A 43 -0.09 -6.52 25.47
CA ALA A 43 -0.24 -5.18 26.03
C ALA A 43 -0.84 -5.22 27.45
N GLY A 44 -0.90 -4.07 28.13
CA GLY A 44 -1.63 -3.93 29.40
C GLY A 44 -3.14 -4.19 29.24
N ASN A 45 -3.86 -4.23 30.36
CA ASN A 45 -5.34 -4.39 30.37
C ASN A 45 -6.09 -3.04 30.44
N TRP A 46 -5.37 -1.94 30.22
CA TRP A 46 -5.87 -0.58 30.33
C TRP A 46 -5.43 0.22 29.11
N LEU A 47 -6.29 1.13 28.66
CA LEU A 47 -6.02 2.13 27.64
C LEU A 47 -5.97 3.51 28.32
N ILE A 48 -5.16 4.40 27.75
CA ILE A 48 -5.04 5.79 28.19
C ILE A 48 -5.47 6.66 27.00
N GLY A 49 -6.50 7.47 27.20
CA GLY A 49 -6.94 8.52 26.28
C GLY A 49 -6.58 9.91 26.82
N GLY A 50 -6.61 10.92 25.96
CA GLY A 50 -6.38 12.31 26.32
C GLY A 50 -6.21 13.18 25.08
N ASP A 51 -6.11 14.48 25.29
CA ASP A 51 -5.82 15.44 24.23
C ASP A 51 -4.31 15.42 23.93
N LEU A 52 -3.97 15.30 22.65
CA LEU A 52 -2.59 15.26 22.15
C LEU A 52 -2.33 16.50 21.29
N GLU A 53 -1.33 17.29 21.64
CA GLU A 53 -0.92 18.46 20.87
C GLU A 53 0.22 18.12 19.90
N VAL A 54 0.04 18.45 18.61
CA VAL A 54 1.04 18.25 17.56
C VAL A 54 1.44 19.61 16.98
N LEU A 55 2.74 19.89 16.92
CA LEU A 55 3.28 21.25 16.84
C LEU A 55 3.33 21.89 15.45
N GLU A 56 3.38 21.13 14.34
CA GLU A 56 3.58 21.71 13.00
C GLU A 56 2.72 21.07 11.88
N PRO A 57 2.02 21.89 11.05
CA PRO A 57 1.28 21.42 9.89
C PRO A 57 2.11 21.31 8.59
N ILE A 58 1.71 20.40 7.69
CA ILE A 58 2.31 20.21 6.35
C ILE A 58 1.67 21.18 5.34
N LYS A 59 2.48 21.83 4.48
CA LYS A 59 2.03 22.75 3.43
C LYS A 59 1.83 22.06 2.09
N MET A 60 0.75 22.39 1.37
CA MET A 60 0.49 21.96 -0.01
C MET A 60 1.04 22.97 -1.04
N GLN A 61 1.37 22.49 -2.23
CA GLN A 61 1.80 23.33 -3.36
C GLN A 61 0.61 24.00 -4.06
N ALA A 62 0.85 25.15 -4.68
CA ALA A 62 -0.15 25.92 -5.42
C ALA A 62 -0.50 25.28 -6.79
N ASN A 63 -1.70 25.57 -7.30
CA ASN A 63 -2.20 25.21 -8.64
C ASN A 63 -2.60 23.73 -8.88
N VAL A 64 -3.21 23.11 -7.86
CA VAL A 64 -3.79 21.75 -7.93
C VAL A 64 -5.31 21.84 -7.74
N ASP A 65 -6.08 21.28 -8.66
CA ASP A 65 -7.56 21.32 -8.63
C ASP A 65 -8.22 19.98 -8.29
N ALA A 66 -7.45 18.88 -8.32
CA ALA A 66 -7.87 17.59 -7.79
C ALA A 66 -6.67 16.80 -7.26
N VAL A 67 -6.82 16.21 -6.08
CA VAL A 67 -5.85 15.25 -5.52
C VAL A 67 -6.52 13.88 -5.41
N PHE A 68 -5.91 12.87 -6.03
CA PHE A 68 -6.34 11.48 -5.87
C PHE A 68 -5.28 10.64 -5.17
N ALA A 69 -5.67 9.89 -4.15
CA ALA A 69 -4.73 9.13 -3.33
C ALA A 69 -4.73 7.65 -3.67
N PHE A 70 -3.54 7.05 -3.61
CA PHE A 70 -3.35 5.60 -3.76
C PHE A 70 -2.53 5.04 -2.60
N GLN A 71 -3.18 4.34 -1.67
CA GLN A 71 -2.54 3.70 -0.54
C GLN A 71 -1.91 2.36 -0.93
N ARG A 72 -0.62 2.16 -0.57
CA ARG A 72 0.12 0.93 -0.88
C ARG A 72 1.08 0.46 0.20
N ARG A 73 1.16 -0.87 0.35
CA ARG A 73 2.16 -1.59 1.16
C ARG A 73 3.02 -2.58 0.37
N LYS A 74 2.78 -2.74 -0.94
CA LYS A 74 3.47 -3.69 -1.82
C LYS A 74 4.09 -2.93 -3.00
N PRO A 75 5.20 -3.44 -3.58
CA PRO A 75 5.83 -2.84 -4.76
C PRO A 75 4.82 -2.50 -5.87
N VAL A 76 5.13 -1.47 -6.65
CA VAL A 76 4.30 -1.04 -7.78
C VAL A 76 4.67 -1.86 -9.01
N HIS A 77 3.73 -2.67 -9.49
CA HIS A 77 3.73 -3.24 -10.83
C HIS A 77 2.74 -2.47 -11.73
N ASN A 78 2.75 -2.75 -13.03
CA ASN A 78 2.00 -1.97 -14.02
C ASN A 78 0.47 -2.11 -13.87
N GLY A 79 -0.04 -3.16 -13.22
CA GLY A 79 -1.46 -3.23 -12.85
C GLY A 79 -1.89 -2.14 -11.85
N HIS A 80 -0.98 -1.66 -10.98
CA HIS A 80 -1.27 -0.51 -10.13
C HIS A 80 -1.15 0.78 -10.92
N ALA A 81 -0.13 0.88 -11.79
CA ALA A 81 0.02 2.02 -12.69
C ALA A 81 -1.24 2.22 -13.53
N LEU A 82 -1.83 1.14 -14.06
CA LEU A 82 -3.09 1.17 -14.78
C LEU A 82 -4.23 1.80 -13.96
N LEU A 83 -4.37 1.47 -12.68
CA LEU A 83 -5.38 2.10 -11.82
C LEU A 83 -5.11 3.60 -11.63
N MET A 84 -3.85 3.97 -11.44
CA MET A 84 -3.43 5.36 -11.21
C MET A 84 -3.62 6.21 -12.48
N THR A 85 -3.18 5.72 -13.64
CA THR A 85 -3.28 6.41 -14.93
C THR A 85 -4.72 6.45 -15.45
N ASP A 86 -5.49 5.37 -15.30
CA ASP A 86 -6.92 5.38 -15.65
C ASP A 86 -7.71 6.34 -14.77
N THR A 87 -7.37 6.47 -13.48
CA THR A 87 -8.00 7.47 -12.60
C THR A 87 -7.68 8.90 -13.06
N ARG A 88 -6.40 9.20 -13.36
CA ARG A 88 -6.01 10.52 -13.89
C ARG A 88 -6.78 10.85 -15.16
N ARG A 89 -6.83 9.90 -16.11
CA ARG A 89 -7.60 10.06 -17.36
C ARG A 89 -9.07 10.39 -17.09
N ARG A 90 -9.74 9.65 -16.21
CA ARG A 90 -11.15 9.91 -15.87
C ARG A 90 -11.35 11.28 -15.23
N LEU A 91 -10.42 11.74 -14.39
CA LEU A 91 -10.50 13.08 -13.79
C LEU A 91 -10.34 14.19 -14.85
N LEU A 92 -9.44 14.01 -15.82
CA LEU A 92 -9.32 14.90 -16.97
C LEU A 92 -10.61 14.89 -17.82
N ASP A 93 -11.17 13.70 -18.08
CA ASP A 93 -12.45 13.54 -18.81
C ASP A 93 -13.62 14.21 -18.06
N MET A 94 -13.53 14.34 -16.74
CA MET A 94 -14.48 15.06 -15.88
C MET A 94 -14.25 16.59 -15.83
N GLY A 95 -13.19 17.09 -16.47
CA GLY A 95 -12.88 18.52 -16.57
C GLY A 95 -11.82 19.04 -15.60
N CYS A 96 -11.20 18.20 -14.78
CA CYS A 96 -10.03 18.61 -13.99
C CYS A 96 -8.88 19.00 -14.94
N GLN A 97 -8.16 20.06 -14.61
CA GLN A 97 -7.05 20.59 -15.40
C GLN A 97 -5.72 19.99 -14.94
N ASN A 98 -5.53 19.83 -13.63
CA ASN A 98 -4.27 19.34 -13.05
C ASN A 98 -4.48 18.33 -11.90
N PRO A 99 -5.08 17.16 -12.17
CA PRO A 99 -5.30 16.13 -11.15
C PRO A 99 -3.98 15.44 -10.75
N ILE A 100 -3.47 15.65 -9.54
CA ILE A 100 -2.22 15.02 -9.07
C ILE A 100 -2.48 13.76 -8.25
N ILE A 101 -1.53 12.82 -8.29
CA ILE A 101 -1.57 11.65 -7.40
C ILE A 101 -0.79 11.89 -6.11
N LEU A 102 -1.42 11.57 -4.98
CA LEU A 102 -0.76 11.39 -3.69
C LEU A 102 -0.47 9.89 -3.49
N LEU A 103 0.76 9.48 -3.79
CA LEU A 103 1.20 8.10 -3.72
C LEU A 103 1.90 7.84 -2.38
N HIS A 104 1.24 7.09 -1.51
CA HIS A 104 1.82 6.73 -0.22
C HIS A 104 2.50 5.37 -0.24
N TYR A 105 3.80 5.37 0.06
CA TYR A 105 4.60 4.16 0.01
C TYR A 105 5.75 4.15 1.02
N TRP A 106 6.24 2.94 1.33
CA TRP A 106 7.28 2.72 2.35
C TRP A 106 8.63 2.25 1.78
N ARG A 107 8.75 1.88 0.49
CA ARG A 107 10.04 1.53 -0.16
C ARG A 107 10.42 2.50 -1.27
N MET A 108 10.96 3.65 -0.91
CA MET A 108 11.27 4.74 -1.86
C MET A 108 12.06 4.29 -3.10
N LYS A 109 13.10 3.47 -2.95
CA LYS A 109 13.98 3.02 -4.06
C LYS A 109 13.24 2.40 -5.26
N GLN A 110 12.17 1.65 -5.04
CA GLN A 110 11.43 1.04 -6.15
C GLN A 110 10.54 2.05 -6.88
N HIS A 111 10.08 3.08 -6.17
CA HIS A 111 9.24 4.14 -6.75
C HIS A 111 10.07 5.14 -7.55
N ASP A 112 11.27 5.46 -7.08
CA ASP A 112 12.20 6.29 -7.85
C ASP A 112 12.38 5.71 -9.26
N LYS A 113 12.55 4.38 -9.36
CA LYS A 113 12.60 3.69 -10.67
C LYS A 113 11.30 3.68 -11.45
N VAL A 114 10.14 3.63 -10.79
CA VAL A 114 8.83 3.73 -11.49
C VAL A 114 8.66 5.12 -12.12
N LEU A 115 9.15 6.17 -11.45
CA LEU A 115 9.12 7.54 -11.96
C LEU A 115 10.18 7.77 -13.04
N GLU A 116 11.43 7.33 -12.81
CA GLU A 116 12.52 7.42 -13.79
C GLU A 116 12.20 6.67 -15.08
N ASP A 117 11.57 5.49 -14.99
CA ASP A 117 11.16 4.69 -16.15
C ASP A 117 9.89 5.25 -16.84
N GLY A 118 9.33 6.36 -16.37
CA GLY A 118 8.16 7.03 -16.97
C GLY A 118 6.83 6.26 -16.84
N VAL A 119 6.76 5.27 -15.94
CA VAL A 119 5.52 4.53 -15.67
C VAL A 119 4.49 5.42 -14.98
N LEU A 120 4.96 6.32 -14.13
CA LEU A 120 4.21 7.44 -13.57
C LEU A 120 4.94 8.73 -13.89
N ASP A 121 4.18 9.79 -14.13
CA ASP A 121 4.72 11.11 -14.42
C ASP A 121 5.16 11.82 -13.12
N PRO A 122 6.46 12.16 -12.96
CA PRO A 122 6.96 12.81 -11.76
C PRO A 122 6.39 14.22 -11.53
N GLU A 123 6.03 14.94 -12.60
CA GLU A 123 5.47 16.30 -12.48
C GLU A 123 4.07 16.30 -11.86
N THR A 124 3.36 15.16 -11.96
CA THR A 124 1.99 15.01 -11.48
C THR A 124 1.87 13.97 -10.37
N THR A 125 3.00 13.57 -9.77
CA THR A 125 3.08 12.54 -8.71
C THR A 125 3.81 13.05 -7.46
N VAL A 126 3.09 13.11 -6.35
CA VAL A 126 3.68 13.35 -5.02
C VAL A 126 3.87 12.02 -4.30
N VAL A 127 5.12 11.64 -4.04
CA VAL A 127 5.45 10.46 -3.24
C VAL A 127 5.62 10.87 -1.77
N SER A 128 4.93 10.19 -0.87
CA SER A 128 5.00 10.47 0.57
C SER A 128 4.95 9.19 1.41
N ILE A 129 5.45 9.24 2.63
CA ILE A 129 5.33 8.13 3.58
C ILE A 129 4.07 8.36 4.41
N PHE A 130 3.18 7.36 4.48
CA PHE A 130 2.07 7.37 5.44
C PHE A 130 2.53 6.66 6.72
N PRO A 131 2.68 7.37 7.85
CA PRO A 131 3.35 6.83 9.04
C PRO A 131 2.49 5.84 9.85
N SER A 132 1.21 5.69 9.52
CA SER A 132 0.32 4.77 10.25
C SER A 132 0.83 3.32 10.17
N PRO A 133 0.81 2.58 11.29
CA PRO A 133 0.95 1.13 11.26
C PRO A 133 -0.11 0.47 10.37
N MET A 134 0.27 -0.65 9.76
CA MET A 134 -0.64 -1.49 8.97
C MET A 134 -1.28 -2.55 9.89
N HIS A 135 -2.60 -2.54 10.01
CA HIS A 135 -3.35 -3.40 10.93
C HIS A 135 -3.75 -4.74 10.31
N TYR A 136 -3.87 -4.80 8.98
CA TYR A 136 -4.40 -5.93 8.23
C TYR A 136 -5.88 -6.22 8.55
N ALA A 137 -6.67 -5.17 8.80
CA ALA A 137 -8.07 -5.28 9.21
C ALA A 137 -9.07 -5.04 8.06
N GLY A 138 -8.63 -5.21 6.81
CA GLY A 138 -9.50 -5.26 5.64
C GLY A 138 -10.43 -4.04 5.49
N PRO A 139 -11.75 -4.24 5.31
CA PRO A 139 -12.73 -3.16 5.17
C PRO A 139 -12.79 -2.17 6.34
N THR A 140 -12.41 -2.58 7.56
CA THR A 140 -12.34 -1.65 8.70
C THR A 140 -11.18 -0.68 8.51
N GLU A 141 -10.02 -1.18 8.12
CA GLU A 141 -8.80 -0.38 7.97
C GLU A 141 -8.80 0.47 6.69
N VAL A 142 -9.42 0.02 5.59
CA VAL A 142 -9.46 0.81 4.35
C VAL A 142 -10.19 2.15 4.54
N GLN A 143 -11.16 2.21 5.46
CA GLN A 143 -11.84 3.45 5.85
C GLN A 143 -10.88 4.41 6.55
N TRP A 144 -10.04 3.92 7.46
CA TRP A 144 -8.97 4.72 8.07
C TRP A 144 -7.99 5.24 7.03
N HIS A 145 -7.56 4.37 6.10
CA HIS A 145 -6.65 4.78 5.02
C HIS A 145 -7.26 5.86 4.13
N ALA A 146 -8.56 5.81 3.84
CA ALA A 146 -9.26 6.84 3.07
C ALA A 146 -9.41 8.14 3.89
N LYS A 147 -9.85 8.06 5.14
CA LYS A 147 -10.04 9.23 6.02
C LYS A 147 -8.74 10.00 6.25
N ALA A 148 -7.63 9.30 6.45
CA ALA A 148 -6.32 9.92 6.59
C ALA A 148 -5.92 10.72 5.32
N ARG A 149 -6.36 10.28 4.13
CA ARG A 149 -6.04 10.93 2.85
C ARG A 149 -6.93 12.11 2.58
N ILE A 150 -8.20 12.03 2.96
CA ILE A 150 -9.10 13.18 3.01
C ILE A 150 -8.49 14.28 3.89
N ASN A 151 -7.99 13.93 5.08
CA ASN A 151 -7.31 14.88 5.96
C ASN A 151 -6.00 15.43 5.37
N ALA A 152 -5.36 14.71 4.46
CA ALA A 152 -4.17 15.14 3.72
C ALA A 152 -4.50 15.93 2.44
N GLY A 153 -5.78 16.27 2.21
CA GLY A 153 -6.23 17.06 1.06
C GLY A 153 -6.66 16.26 -0.17
N ALA A 154 -6.75 14.92 -0.09
CA ALA A 154 -7.25 14.10 -1.20
C ALA A 154 -8.76 14.22 -1.37
N ASN A 155 -9.20 14.53 -2.60
CA ASN A 155 -10.61 14.60 -2.98
C ASN A 155 -11.11 13.26 -3.53
N PHE A 156 -10.20 12.42 -4.06
CA PHE A 156 -10.50 11.10 -4.59
C PHE A 156 -9.61 10.05 -3.92
N TYR A 157 -10.13 8.84 -3.76
CA TYR A 157 -9.39 7.74 -3.15
C TYR A 157 -9.55 6.47 -4.00
N ILE A 158 -8.45 5.98 -4.56
CA ILE A 158 -8.46 4.78 -5.39
C ILE A 158 -8.48 3.54 -4.47
N VAL A 159 -9.53 2.75 -4.59
CA VAL A 159 -9.68 1.45 -3.92
C VAL A 159 -9.72 0.32 -4.96
N GLY A 160 -9.03 -0.80 -4.66
CA GLY A 160 -9.02 -2.00 -5.50
C GLY A 160 -9.58 -3.22 -4.74
N ARG A 161 -9.43 -4.42 -5.30
CA ARG A 161 -9.80 -5.67 -4.59
C ARG A 161 -8.95 -5.88 -3.32
N ASP A 162 -9.60 -6.42 -2.28
CA ASP A 162 -8.97 -6.90 -1.02
C ASP A 162 -7.97 -5.91 -0.39
N ARG A 163 -8.38 -4.63 -0.24
CA ARG A 163 -7.54 -3.62 0.41
C ARG A 163 -7.48 -3.85 1.91
N ALA A 164 -6.25 -3.77 2.42
CA ALA A 164 -5.91 -4.01 3.82
C ALA A 164 -6.26 -5.41 4.35
N GLY A 165 -6.71 -6.34 3.49
CA GLY A 165 -6.98 -7.72 3.88
C GLY A 165 -5.77 -8.64 3.75
N MET A 166 -6.01 -9.91 4.08
CA MET A 166 -5.07 -11.02 3.98
C MET A 166 -5.59 -12.15 3.06
N GLY A 167 -6.46 -11.85 2.09
CA GLY A 167 -6.92 -12.82 1.10
C GLY A 167 -8.41 -13.17 1.14
N LEU A 168 -9.29 -12.21 1.44
CA LEU A 168 -10.74 -12.44 1.28
C LEU A 168 -11.16 -12.01 -0.12
N GLU A 169 -11.91 -12.89 -0.80
CA GLU A 169 -12.41 -12.61 -2.14
C GLU A 169 -13.49 -11.52 -2.10
N SER A 170 -13.39 -10.57 -3.03
CA SER A 170 -14.42 -9.56 -3.28
C SER A 170 -14.71 -9.59 -4.76
N GLU A 171 -15.94 -9.97 -5.11
CA GLU A 171 -16.40 -10.18 -6.49
C GLU A 171 -16.72 -8.86 -7.22
N TYR A 172 -16.71 -7.73 -6.52
CA TYR A 172 -17.30 -6.48 -7.01
C TYR A 172 -16.30 -5.46 -7.57
N VAL A 173 -15.00 -5.79 -7.65
CA VAL A 173 -13.96 -4.84 -8.08
C VAL A 173 -13.21 -5.36 -9.29
N LYS A 174 -13.14 -4.54 -10.36
CA LYS A 174 -12.28 -4.82 -11.53
C LYS A 174 -10.85 -5.06 -11.07
N VAL A 175 -10.32 -6.24 -11.37
CA VAL A 175 -8.95 -6.63 -11.02
C VAL A 175 -8.06 -6.38 -12.24
N ALA A 176 -6.87 -5.80 -12.04
CA ALA A 176 -5.87 -5.73 -13.11
C ALA A 176 -5.02 -7.01 -13.10
N ALA A 177 -4.86 -7.64 -14.27
CA ALA A 177 -4.06 -8.84 -14.47
C ALA A 177 -3.26 -8.71 -15.78
N TYR A 178 -2.25 -9.56 -15.97
CA TYR A 178 -1.44 -9.52 -17.19
C TYR A 178 -2.19 -10.21 -18.33
N ASP A 179 -2.57 -9.48 -19.37
CA ASP A 179 -3.21 -10.04 -20.56
C ASP A 179 -2.12 -10.57 -21.50
N LYS A 180 -2.06 -11.90 -21.63
CA LYS A 180 -1.04 -12.59 -22.43
C LYS A 180 -1.17 -12.30 -23.92
N THR A 181 -2.37 -11.95 -24.40
CA THR A 181 -2.60 -11.64 -25.82
C THR A 181 -2.10 -10.26 -26.18
N GLN A 182 -2.09 -9.33 -25.22
CA GLN A 182 -1.67 -7.94 -25.42
C GLN A 182 -0.27 -7.65 -24.91
N GLY A 183 0.35 -8.56 -24.17
CA GLY A 183 1.68 -8.37 -23.59
C GLY A 183 1.74 -7.24 -22.56
N LYS A 184 0.63 -6.96 -21.84
CA LYS A 184 0.54 -5.84 -20.89
C LYS A 184 -0.51 -6.08 -19.82
N MET A 185 -0.48 -5.23 -18.78
CA MET A 185 -1.50 -5.22 -17.75
C MET A 185 -2.81 -4.63 -18.29
N ALA A 186 -3.93 -5.33 -18.05
CA ALA A 186 -5.27 -4.91 -18.43
C ALA A 186 -6.27 -5.25 -17.33
N PHE A 187 -7.49 -4.68 -17.42
CA PHE A 187 -8.59 -5.11 -16.55
C PHE A 187 -9.01 -6.53 -16.93
N PHE A 188 -9.13 -7.38 -15.92
CA PHE A 188 -9.53 -8.77 -16.03
C PHE A 188 -10.93 -8.88 -16.64
N ASP A 189 -11.04 -9.76 -17.63
CA ASP A 189 -12.29 -10.10 -18.30
C ASP A 189 -12.61 -11.58 -18.03
N PRO A 190 -13.64 -11.89 -17.24
CA PRO A 190 -14.02 -13.26 -16.91
C PRO A 190 -14.33 -14.13 -18.15
N SER A 191 -14.80 -13.53 -19.25
CA SER A 191 -15.12 -14.25 -20.48
C SER A 191 -13.88 -14.79 -21.21
N ARG A 192 -12.71 -14.22 -20.91
CA ARG A 192 -11.41 -14.57 -21.49
C ARG A 192 -10.41 -14.98 -20.40
N ALA A 193 -10.88 -15.54 -19.28
CA ALA A 193 -10.07 -15.74 -18.08
C ALA A 193 -8.73 -16.46 -18.33
N GLN A 194 -8.71 -17.45 -19.23
CA GLN A 194 -7.54 -18.21 -19.65
C GLN A 194 -6.44 -17.37 -20.33
N GLU A 195 -6.77 -16.18 -20.80
CA GLU A 195 -5.84 -15.24 -21.45
C GLU A 195 -5.11 -14.36 -20.44
N PHE A 196 -5.54 -14.36 -19.18
CA PHE A 196 -4.94 -13.57 -18.12
C PHE A 196 -4.00 -14.40 -17.23
N LEU A 197 -2.93 -13.75 -16.77
CA LEU A 197 -1.96 -14.29 -15.82
C LEU A 197 -1.97 -13.46 -14.54
N PHE A 198 -2.14 -14.14 -13.40
CA PHE A 198 -2.04 -13.54 -12.07
C PHE A 198 -0.69 -13.88 -11.44
N ILE A 199 0.13 -12.86 -11.21
CA ILE A 199 1.44 -13.03 -10.55
C ILE A 199 1.33 -12.52 -9.11
N SER A 200 1.28 -13.46 -8.17
CA SER A 200 1.22 -13.14 -6.74
C SER A 200 2.56 -12.65 -6.20
N GLY A 201 2.55 -12.02 -5.02
CA GLY A 201 3.79 -11.63 -4.34
C GLY A 201 4.69 -12.82 -4.00
N THR A 202 4.12 -14.01 -3.77
CA THR A 202 4.89 -15.25 -3.59
C THR A 202 5.58 -15.65 -4.89
N LYS A 203 4.86 -15.62 -6.02
CA LYS A 203 5.45 -15.93 -7.34
C LYS A 203 6.53 -14.92 -7.73
N MET A 204 6.32 -13.63 -7.49
CA MET A 204 7.35 -12.60 -7.68
C MET A 204 8.63 -12.90 -6.88
N ARG A 205 8.49 -13.30 -5.62
CA ARG A 205 9.64 -13.68 -4.78
C ARG A 205 10.39 -14.88 -5.35
N THR A 206 9.67 -15.90 -5.82
CA THR A 206 10.28 -17.08 -6.46
C THR A 206 11.04 -16.70 -7.72
N LEU A 207 10.44 -15.89 -8.61
CA LEU A 207 11.08 -15.41 -9.83
C LEU A 207 12.38 -14.66 -9.51
N ALA A 208 12.32 -13.70 -8.59
CA ALA A 208 13.48 -12.91 -8.20
C ALA A 208 14.63 -13.78 -7.63
N ARG A 209 14.31 -14.74 -6.74
CA ARG A 209 15.30 -15.66 -6.16
C ARG A 209 15.95 -16.58 -7.21
N ASN A 210 15.22 -16.93 -8.25
CA ASN A 210 15.72 -17.76 -9.34
C ASN A 210 16.40 -16.94 -10.45
N LYS A 211 16.48 -15.61 -10.30
CA LYS A 211 16.96 -14.67 -11.34
C LYS A 211 16.14 -14.76 -12.64
N GLU A 212 14.87 -15.15 -12.52
CA GLU A 212 13.89 -15.16 -13.60
C GLU A 212 13.17 -13.80 -13.64
N ASN A 213 12.79 -13.35 -14.83
CA ASN A 213 11.99 -12.14 -15.00
C ASN A 213 10.49 -12.49 -15.07
N PRO A 214 9.60 -11.62 -14.55
CA PRO A 214 8.20 -11.69 -14.92
C PRO A 214 8.05 -11.37 -16.43
N PRO A 215 6.88 -11.66 -17.04
CA PRO A 215 6.62 -11.25 -18.40
C PRO A 215 6.84 -9.75 -18.62
N ASP A 216 7.38 -9.39 -19.78
CA ASP A 216 7.59 -8.00 -20.18
C ASP A 216 6.29 -7.20 -20.07
N GLY A 217 6.34 -5.99 -19.52
CA GLY A 217 5.14 -5.17 -19.30
C GLY A 217 4.37 -5.49 -18.00
N PHE A 218 4.77 -6.50 -17.20
CA PHE A 218 4.25 -6.68 -15.84
C PHE A 218 4.74 -5.59 -14.86
N MET A 219 6.04 -5.26 -14.91
CA MET A 219 6.69 -4.25 -14.08
C MET A 219 7.80 -3.59 -14.89
N CYS A 220 8.13 -2.33 -14.61
CA CYS A 220 9.27 -1.71 -15.28
C CYS A 220 10.61 -2.39 -14.90
N PRO A 221 11.58 -2.47 -15.84
CA PRO A 221 12.86 -3.14 -15.59
C PRO A 221 13.62 -2.57 -14.40
N GLY A 222 13.66 -1.24 -14.23
CA GLY A 222 14.34 -0.60 -13.11
C GLY A 222 13.70 -0.99 -11.77
N GLY A 223 12.36 -0.98 -11.72
CA GLY A 223 11.60 -1.41 -10.55
C GLY A 223 11.78 -2.89 -10.21
N TRP A 224 11.88 -3.76 -11.22
CA TRP A 224 12.13 -5.19 -11.02
C TRP A 224 13.55 -5.45 -10.50
N LYS A 225 14.56 -4.77 -11.03
CA LYS A 225 15.96 -4.88 -10.57
C LYS A 225 16.08 -4.58 -9.07
N VAL A 226 15.42 -3.53 -8.58
CA VAL A 226 15.39 -3.20 -7.14
C VAL A 226 14.79 -4.34 -6.31
N LEU A 227 13.81 -5.07 -6.83
CA LEU A 227 13.24 -6.23 -6.14
C LEU A 227 14.19 -7.43 -6.11
N VAL A 228 14.88 -7.70 -7.23
CA VAL A 228 15.90 -8.76 -7.28
C VAL A 228 16.99 -8.49 -6.24
N GLU A 229 17.57 -7.28 -6.23
CA GLU A 229 18.59 -6.87 -5.25
C GLU A 229 18.10 -7.00 -3.79
N TYR A 230 16.85 -6.62 -3.54
CA TYR A 230 16.23 -6.79 -2.21
C TYR A 230 16.08 -8.25 -1.80
N TYR A 231 15.70 -9.14 -2.73
CA TYR A 231 15.53 -10.56 -2.39
C TYR A 231 16.86 -11.28 -2.28
N ASP A 232 17.87 -10.88 -3.05
CA ASP A 232 19.25 -11.34 -2.92
C ASP A 232 19.83 -10.95 -1.55
N SER A 233 19.57 -9.73 -1.06
CA SER A 233 20.03 -9.31 0.28
C SER A 233 19.37 -10.06 1.43
N LEU A 234 18.27 -10.79 1.17
CA LEU A 234 17.59 -11.64 2.16
C LEU A 234 18.06 -13.10 2.09
N ALA A 235 18.87 -13.48 1.10
CA ALA A 235 19.50 -14.79 1.10
C ALA A 235 20.55 -14.82 2.23
N PRO A 236 20.58 -15.86 3.06
CA PRO A 236 21.66 -16.02 4.03
C PRO A 236 22.99 -16.01 3.28
N ALA A 237 23.99 -15.29 3.80
CA ALA A 237 25.34 -15.36 3.28
C ALA A 237 25.75 -16.84 3.26
N ASP A 238 26.21 -17.31 2.11
CA ASP A 238 26.77 -18.65 1.97
C ASP A 238 27.99 -18.69 2.90
N ASN A 239 27.84 -19.27 4.09
CA ASN A 239 28.94 -19.56 4.99
C ASN A 239 29.76 -20.64 4.31
N GLY A 240 30.60 -20.22 3.38
CA GLY A 240 31.54 -21.06 2.68
C GLY A 240 32.33 -21.86 3.70
N LYS A 241 32.11 -23.18 3.69
CA LYS A 241 33.13 -24.11 4.17
C LYS A 241 34.35 -23.87 3.29
N VAL A 242 35.35 -23.21 3.86
CA VAL A 242 36.72 -23.22 3.33
C VAL A 242 37.21 -24.68 3.36
N PRO A 243 37.88 -25.16 2.31
CA PRO A 243 38.33 -26.55 2.20
C PRO A 243 39.24 -27.00 3.35
#